data_AF-A0A5J4PMF0-F1
#
_entry.id   AF-A0A5J4PMF0-F1
#
_cell.length_a   1.000
_cell.length_b   1.000
_cell.length_c   1.000
_cell.angle_alpha   90.00
_cell.angle_beta   90.00
_cell.angle_gamma   90.00
#
_symmetry.space_group_name_H-M   'P 1'
#
loop_
_entity.id
_entity.type
_entity.pdbx_description
1 polymer ?
#
loop_
_entity_poly.entity_id
_entity_poly.type
_entity_poly.pdbx_seq_one_letter_code
_entity_poly.pdbx_strand_id
1 'polypeptide(L)'
;MHVTEYFYGSYNNHNVRRDRKLLLNKKELRKLERGTKETGFTIIPIRMFLNEHGLAKVVVALAKGKKQYDKRQSLKEKDDRREMDRMFKR
;
A
#
# COMPACT_ATOMS: atom_id res chain seq x y z
N MET A 1 0.25 -9.25 -3.39
CA MET A 1 -0.97 -8.80 -2.66
C MET A 1 -1.68 -10.05 -2.14
N HIS A 2 -2.03 -10.11 -0.86
CA HIS A 2 -2.76 -11.25 -0.29
C HIS A 2 -4.27 -10.94 -0.35
N VAL A 3 -5.00 -11.70 -1.14
CA VAL A 3 -6.47 -11.63 -1.18
C VAL A 3 -6.98 -13.00 -0.77
N THR A 4 -7.60 -13.08 0.40
CA THR A 4 -8.17 -14.33 0.92
C THR A 4 -9.14 -14.93 -0.09
N GLU A 5 -9.19 -16.26 -0.10
CA GLU A 5 -10.19 -16.97 -0.89
C GLU A 5 -11.59 -16.65 -0.37
N TYR A 6 -12.57 -16.82 -1.25
CA TYR A 6 -13.95 -16.66 -0.87
C TYR A 6 -14.42 -17.93 -0.17
N PHE A 7 -14.93 -17.81 1.06
CA PHE A 7 -15.32 -18.97 1.88
C PHE A 7 -16.39 -19.85 1.22
N TYR A 8 -17.34 -19.23 0.51
CA TYR A 8 -18.38 -19.94 -0.24
C TYR A 8 -17.97 -20.26 -1.68
N GLY A 9 -16.71 -20.01 -2.05
CA GLY A 9 -16.15 -20.43 -3.32
C GLY A 9 -15.67 -21.87 -3.21
N SER A 10 -16.10 -22.71 -4.16
CA SER A 10 -15.65 -24.10 -4.27
C SER A 10 -14.31 -24.16 -5.03
N TYR A 11 -14.19 -24.98 -6.06
CA TYR A 11 -12.97 -25.18 -6.84
C TYR A 11 -12.52 -23.96 -7.68
N ASN A 12 -13.39 -22.97 -7.90
CA ASN A 12 -13.10 -21.81 -8.78
C ASN A 12 -12.51 -20.60 -8.01
N ASN A 13 -11.78 -20.85 -6.92
CA ASN A 13 -11.13 -19.79 -6.15
C ASN A 13 -9.87 -19.26 -6.83
N HIS A 14 -9.57 -17.98 -6.63
CA HIS A 14 -8.33 -17.39 -7.11
C HIS A 14 -7.15 -17.78 -6.22
N ASN A 15 -5.96 -17.91 -6.80
CA ASN A 15 -4.75 -18.05 -5.99
C ASN A 15 -4.51 -16.77 -5.15
N VAL A 16 -4.38 -16.97 -3.83
CA VAL A 16 -4.28 -15.93 -2.80
C VAL A 16 -3.17 -14.91 -3.04
N ARG A 17 -2.00 -15.36 -3.52
CA ARG A 17 -0.80 -14.50 -3.73
C ARG A 17 -0.45 -14.27 -5.19
N ARG A 18 -1.41 -14.45 -6.11
CA ARG A 18 -1.16 -14.23 -7.55
C ARG A 18 -0.71 -12.81 -7.87
N ASP A 19 0.08 -12.68 -8.92
CA ASP A 19 0.40 -11.40 -9.52
C ASP A 19 -0.86 -10.81 -10.19
N ARG A 20 -1.15 -9.55 -9.85
CA ARG A 20 -2.30 -8.81 -10.38
C ARG A 20 -1.77 -7.61 -11.15
N LYS A 21 -2.02 -7.60 -12.46
CA LYS A 21 -1.61 -6.51 -13.34
C LYS A 21 -2.38 -5.24 -12.98
N LEU A 22 -1.67 -4.15 -12.76
CA LEU A 22 -2.28 -2.83 -12.55
C LEU A 22 -2.61 -2.19 -13.90
N LEU A 23 -3.78 -1.56 -13.97
CA LEU A 23 -4.25 -0.84 -15.15
C LEU A 23 -3.90 0.64 -14.97
N LEU A 24 -2.82 1.06 -15.62
CA LEU A 24 -2.27 2.42 -15.56
C LEU A 24 -2.23 3.01 -16.96
N ASN A 25 -2.34 4.34 -17.03
CA ASN A 25 -2.15 5.06 -18.28
C ASN A 25 -0.66 5.12 -18.65
N LYS A 26 -0.35 5.25 -19.95
CA LYS A 26 1.04 5.34 -20.46
C LYS A 26 1.87 6.44 -19.79
N LYS A 27 1.26 7.60 -19.51
CA LYS A 27 1.91 8.73 -18.82
C LYS A 27 2.24 8.40 -17.36
N GLU A 28 1.35 7.70 -16.66
CA GLU A 28 1.53 7.29 -15.26
C GLU A 28 2.63 6.23 -15.15
N LEU A 29 2.63 5.27 -16.08
CA LEU A 29 3.66 4.22 -16.13
C LEU A 29 5.06 4.83 -16.30
N ARG A 30 5.23 5.78 -17.23
CA ARG A 30 6.50 6.50 -17.42
C ARG A 30 6.94 7.27 -16.17
N LYS A 31 5.99 7.88 -15.44
CA LYS A 31 6.27 8.59 -14.18
C LYS A 31 6.81 7.64 -13.11
N LEU A 32 6.17 6.48 -12.96
CA LEU A 32 6.61 5.46 -11.99
C LEU A 32 7.94 4.82 -12.39
N GLU A 33 8.14 4.55 -13.68
CA GLU A 33 9.39 4.00 -14.21
C GLU A 33 10.57 4.93 -13.93
N ARG A 34 10.40 6.24 -14.17
CA ARG A 34 11.41 7.25 -13.84
C ARG A 34 11.73 7.26 -12.34
N GLY A 35 10.70 7.23 -11.50
CA GLY A 35 10.89 7.22 -10.04
C GLY A 35 11.54 5.94 -9.51
N THR A 36 11.35 4.80 -10.18
CA THR A 36 11.97 3.52 -9.79
C THR A 36 13.44 3.43 -10.21
N LYS A 37 13.86 4.19 -11.23
CA LYS A 37 15.27 4.29 -11.63
C LYS A 37 16.13 5.02 -10.60
N GLU A 38 15.53 5.88 -9.77
CA GLU A 38 16.21 6.52 -8.66
C GLU A 38 16.44 5.51 -7.52
N THR A 39 17.67 5.41 -7.03
CA THR A 39 18.07 4.38 -6.07
C THR A 39 17.35 4.53 -4.73
N GLY A 40 16.69 3.45 -4.30
CA GLY A 40 16.05 3.35 -2.98
C GLY A 40 14.58 3.78 -2.94
N PHE A 41 13.96 4.13 -4.07
CA PHE A 41 12.50 4.26 -4.15
C PHE A 41 11.83 2.93 -4.48
N THR A 42 10.67 2.69 -3.88
CA THR A 42 9.86 1.49 -4.08
C THR A 42 8.39 1.89 -4.21
N ILE A 43 7.67 1.22 -5.10
CA ILE A 43 6.24 1.43 -5.29
C ILE A 43 5.50 0.63 -4.22
N ILE A 44 4.68 1.30 -3.42
CA ILE A 44 3.85 0.69 -2.36
C ILE A 44 2.37 1.04 -2.53
N PRO A 45 1.45 0.13 -2.19
CA PRO A 45 0.04 0.47 -2.09
C PRO A 45 -0.24 1.27 -0.81
N ILE A 46 -1.02 2.34 -0.92
CA ILE A 46 -1.47 3.16 0.23
C ILE A 46 -2.88 2.78 0.64
N ARG A 47 -3.79 2.72 -0.34
CA ARG A 47 -5.22 2.55 -0.10
C ARG A 47 -5.85 1.77 -1.23
N MET A 48 -6.74 0.85 -0.89
CA MET A 48 -7.67 0.22 -1.83
C MET A 48 -9.07 0.76 -1.57
N PHE A 49 -9.82 1.04 -2.63
CA PHE A 49 -11.20 1.51 -2.53
C PHE A 49 -12.02 1.00 -3.71
N LEU A 50 -13.34 0.92 -3.51
CA LEU A 50 -14.28 0.65 -4.60
C LEU A 50 -14.69 2.00 -5.20
N ASN A 51 -14.67 2.11 -6.53
CA ASN A 51 -15.25 3.28 -7.20
C ASN A 51 -16.77 3.14 -7.32
N GLU A 52 -17.42 4.20 -7.82
CA GLU A 52 -18.88 4.23 -8.04
C GLU A 52 -19.37 3.15 -9.02
N HIS A 53 -18.49 2.64 -9.88
CA HIS A 53 -18.77 1.55 -10.81
C HIS A 53 -18.52 0.15 -10.21
N GLY A 54 -18.21 0.04 -8.90
CA GLY A 54 -17.97 -1.23 -8.22
C GLY A 54 -16.59 -1.88 -8.48
N LEU A 55 -15.68 -1.17 -9.15
CA LEU A 55 -14.32 -1.63 -9.43
C LEU A 55 -13.37 -1.30 -8.28
N ALA A 56 -12.55 -2.29 -7.90
CA ALA A 56 -11.48 -2.10 -6.94
C ALA A 56 -10.32 -1.31 -7.57
N LYS A 57 -10.06 -0.12 -7.02
CA LYS A 57 -8.92 0.73 -7.35
C LYS A 57 -7.91 0.74 -6.22
N VAL A 58 -6.63 0.79 -6.56
CA VAL A 58 -5.52 0.87 -5.61
C VAL A 58 -4.74 2.15 -5.87
N VAL A 59 -4.56 2.96 -4.83
CA VAL A 59 -3.66 4.10 -4.82
C VAL A 59 -2.26 3.60 -4.52
N VAL A 60 -1.30 3.92 -5.38
CA VAL A 60 0.11 3.59 -5.21
C VAL A 60 0.94 4.85 -5.02
N ALA A 61 2.03 4.75 -4.26
CA ALA A 61 3.01 5.81 -4.10
C ALA A 61 4.44 5.28 -4.21
N LEU A 62 5.35 6.19 -4.55
CA LEU A 62 6.79 5.98 -4.43
C LEU A 62 7.21 6.36 -3.03
N ALA A 63 7.80 5.41 -2.31
CA ALA A 63 8.32 5.62 -0.98
C ALA A 63 9.78 5.19 -0.90
N LYS A 64 10.55 5.85 -0.03
CA LYS A 64 11.91 5.45 0.29
C LYS A 64 11.91 4.69 1.62
N GLY A 65 12.55 3.53 1.66
CA GLY A 65 12.72 2.78 2.90
C GLY A 65 13.50 3.60 3.92
N LYS A 66 12.99 3.72 5.16
CA LYS A 66 13.74 4.32 6.26
C LYS A 66 14.90 3.41 6.68
N LYS A 67 16.08 4.00 6.94
CA LYS A 67 17.25 3.27 7.46
C LYS A 67 16.97 2.80 8.90
N GLN A 68 17.55 1.67 9.31
CA GLN A 68 17.24 1.03 10.62
C GLN A 68 17.49 1.95 11.83
N TYR A 69 18.49 2.83 11.78
CA TYR A 69 18.76 3.80 12.85
C TYR A 69 17.62 4.82 13.03
N ASP A 70 16.96 5.18 11.94
CA ASP A 70 15.93 6.24 11.87
C ASP A 70 14.56 5.73 12.38
N LYS A 71 14.41 4.41 12.54
CA LYS A 71 13.16 3.81 13.07
C LYS A 71 12.97 4.08 14.56
N ARG A 72 14.03 4.18 15.37
CA ARG A 72 13.89 4.36 16.83
C ARG A 72 13.20 5.67 17.18
N GLN A 73 13.67 6.77 16.59
CA GLN A 73 13.08 8.09 16.81
C GLN A 73 11.65 8.16 16.30
N SER A 74 11.41 7.66 15.08
CA SER A 74 10.07 7.72 14.49
C SER A 74 9.07 6.69 15.03
N LEU A 75 9.52 5.63 15.70
CA LEU A 75 8.68 4.74 16.52
C LEU A 75 8.23 5.48 17.79
N LYS A 76 9.16 6.13 18.50
CA LYS A 76 8.85 6.93 19.69
C LYS A 76 7.82 8.00 19.37
N GLU A 77 8.05 8.83 18.35
CA GLU A 77 7.09 9.86 17.93
C GLU A 77 5.70 9.31 17.55
N LYS A 78 5.64 8.08 17.00
CA LYS A 78 4.37 7.42 16.63
C LYS A 78 3.63 6.86 17.84
N ASP A 79 4.36 6.41 18.86
CA ASP A 79 3.79 5.93 20.10
C ASP A 79 3.31 7.12 20.94
N ASP A 80 4.13 8.17 21.08
CA ASP A 80 3.78 9.43 21.75
C ASP A 80 2.52 10.06 21.13
N ARG A 81 2.42 10.09 19.78
CA ARG A 81 1.21 10.60 19.10
C ARG A 81 -0.02 9.74 19.37
N ARG A 82 0.13 8.41 19.37
CA ARG A 82 -0.99 7.50 19.68
C ARG A 82 -1.45 7.63 21.13
N GLU A 83 -0.55 7.90 22.05
CA GLU A 83 -0.86 8.11 23.46
C GLU A 83 -1.58 9.44 23.67
N MET A 84 -1.09 10.53 23.08
CA MET A 84 -1.78 11.82 23.06
C MET A 84 -3.20 11.69 22.47
N ASP A 85 -3.34 11.08 21.30
CA ASP A 85 -4.65 10.89 20.64
C ASP A 85 -5.63 10.07 21.53
N ARG A 86 -5.14 9.17 22.37
CA ARG A 86 -5.96 8.43 23.34
C ARG A 86 -6.35 9.27 24.55
N MET A 87 -5.46 10.13 25.03
CA MET A 87 -5.73 11.05 26.14
C MET A 87 -6.76 12.13 25.77
N PHE A 88 -6.71 12.66 24.55
CA PHE A 88 -7.68 13.65 24.05
C PHE A 88 -9.08 13.07 23.77
N LYS A 89 -9.21 11.74 23.70
CA LYS A 89 -10.47 11.06 23.38
C LYS A 89 -11.24 10.61 24.64
N ARG A 90 -10.73 10.95 25.82
CA ARG A 90 -11.34 10.71 27.13
C ARG A 90 -11.80 12.02 27.73
#